data_AF-A0AAU4WI89-F1
#
_entry.id   AF-A0AAU4WI89-F1
#
_cell.length_a   1.000
_cell.length_b   1.000
_cell.length_c   1.000
_cell.angle_alpha   90.00
_cell.angle_beta   90.00
_cell.angle_gamma   90.00
#
_symmetry.space_group_name_H-M   'P 1'
#
loop_
_entity.id
_entity.type
_entity.pdbx_description
1 polymer ?
#
loop_
_entity_poly.entity_id
_entity_poly.type
_entity_poly.pdbx_seq_one_letter_code
_entity_poly.pdbx_strand_id
1 'polypeptide(L)'
;MECIYEGCGREQYGQGLCPGHLTQKKRGKELKPLRKYNRWSGEKKECPGCGEEKDGDEYLTDKSRASGLTQYCRECQRWRNIQWSYSLSRDEWEYIFQAQGSCCAICGTDKPGTSLGFVTDHDHACCPGKKSCGDCIRGITCQQCNFNVDRSQKPRYVAYREVHATRTQPLKEAARMGLTA
;
A
#
# COMPACT_ATOMS: atom_id res chain seq x y z
N MET A 1 -28.26 -3.01 -23.52
CA MET A 1 -29.52 -3.13 -22.74
C MET A 1 -29.25 -2.60 -21.33
N GLU A 2 -30.17 -1.85 -20.74
CA GLU A 2 -29.97 -1.18 -19.44
C GLU A 2 -30.35 -2.06 -18.24
N CYS A 3 -29.69 -1.88 -17.11
CA CYS A 3 -29.94 -2.64 -15.87
C CYS A 3 -31.42 -2.63 -15.47
N ILE A 4 -32.00 -3.81 -15.16
CA ILE A 4 -33.41 -3.94 -14.72
C ILE A 4 -33.72 -3.29 -13.36
N TYR A 5 -32.72 -2.72 -12.68
CA TYR A 5 -32.94 -2.07 -11.40
C TYR A 5 -33.42 -0.64 -11.67
N GLU A 6 -34.58 -0.27 -11.14
CA GLU A 6 -35.18 1.04 -11.37
C GLU A 6 -34.22 2.19 -11.04
N GLY A 7 -34.10 3.15 -11.95
CA GLY A 7 -33.18 4.29 -11.82
C GLY A 7 -31.70 3.96 -12.09
N CYS A 8 -31.36 2.77 -12.58
CA CYS A 8 -29.98 2.41 -12.94
C CYS A 8 -29.72 2.48 -14.45
N GLY A 9 -29.18 3.60 -14.93
CA GLY A 9 -28.74 3.76 -16.33
C GLY A 9 -27.40 3.08 -16.67
N ARG A 10 -27.01 2.01 -15.97
CA ARG A 10 -25.78 1.25 -16.29
C ARG A 10 -26.11 0.10 -17.23
N GLU A 11 -25.17 -0.25 -18.11
CA GLU A 11 -25.32 -1.38 -19.02
C GLU A 11 -25.40 -2.72 -18.26
N GLN A 12 -26.26 -3.62 -18.76
CA GLN A 12 -26.37 -4.98 -18.26
C GLN A 12 -25.09 -5.77 -18.51
N TYR A 13 -24.74 -6.63 -17.56
CA TYR A 13 -23.64 -7.58 -17.68
C TYR A 13 -24.13 -9.03 -17.63
N GLY A 14 -25.16 -9.33 -16.83
CA GLY A 14 -25.75 -10.66 -16.77
C GLY A 14 -26.96 -10.70 -15.85
N GLN A 15 -27.89 -11.65 -16.11
CA GLN A 15 -29.16 -11.77 -15.39
C GLN A 15 -30.00 -10.47 -15.38
N GLY A 16 -29.92 -9.68 -16.45
CA GLY A 16 -30.57 -8.37 -16.52
C GLY A 16 -29.94 -7.28 -15.65
N LEU A 17 -28.87 -7.58 -14.89
CA LEU A 17 -28.26 -6.66 -13.93
C LEU A 17 -26.92 -6.14 -14.44
N CYS A 18 -26.59 -4.89 -14.13
CA CYS A 18 -25.24 -4.35 -14.29
C CYS A 18 -24.26 -5.03 -13.31
N PRO A 19 -22.92 -4.91 -13.50
CA PRO A 19 -21.94 -5.57 -12.63
C PRO A 19 -22.11 -5.26 -11.14
N GLY A 20 -22.52 -4.03 -10.81
CA GLY A 20 -22.74 -3.60 -9.44
C GLY A 20 -23.93 -4.27 -8.76
N HIS A 21 -25.08 -4.30 -9.43
CA HIS A 21 -26.28 -4.96 -8.90
C HIS A 21 -26.14 -6.49 -8.89
N LEU A 22 -25.48 -7.06 -9.90
CA LEU A 22 -25.16 -8.49 -9.89
C LEU A 22 -24.28 -8.87 -8.69
N THR A 23 -23.34 -8.00 -8.30
CA THR A 23 -22.51 -8.19 -7.09
C THR A 23 -23.34 -8.09 -5.80
N GLN A 24 -24.31 -7.18 -5.70
CA GLN A 24 -25.22 -7.12 -4.55
C GLN A 24 -26.04 -8.41 -4.43
N LYS A 25 -26.63 -8.88 -5.54
CA LYS A 25 -27.39 -10.13 -5.60
C LYS A 25 -26.54 -11.35 -5.22
N LYS A 26 -25.32 -11.47 -5.78
CA LYS A 26 -24.37 -12.55 -5.43
C LYS A 26 -23.96 -12.57 -3.96
N ARG A 27 -24.03 -11.42 -3.28
CA ARG A 27 -23.75 -11.30 -1.84
C ARG A 27 -24.99 -11.52 -0.95
N GLY A 28 -26.11 -11.97 -1.53
CA GLY A 28 -27.37 -12.17 -0.82
C GLY A 28 -28.00 -10.87 -0.30
N LYS A 29 -27.62 -9.72 -0.87
CA LYS A 29 -28.16 -8.42 -0.47
C LYS A 29 -29.33 -8.05 -1.37
N GLU A 30 -30.36 -7.44 -0.78
CA GLU A 30 -31.36 -6.72 -1.55
C GLU A 30 -30.70 -5.68 -2.46
N LEU A 31 -31.24 -5.55 -3.67
CA LEU A 31 -30.73 -4.58 -4.62
C LEU A 31 -31.03 -3.16 -4.13
N LYS A 32 -30.00 -2.33 -4.06
CA LYS A 32 -30.08 -0.94 -3.60
C LYS A 32 -29.35 -0.03 -4.58
N PRO A 33 -29.71 1.26 -4.67
CA PRO A 33 -29.10 2.16 -5.63
C PRO A 33 -27.58 2.16 -5.48
N LEU A 34 -26.87 2.00 -6.60
CA LEU A 34 -25.41 2.00 -6.59
C LEU A 34 -24.93 3.41 -6.27
N ARG A 35 -24.05 3.55 -5.27
CA ARG A 35 -23.38 4.80 -4.95
C ARG A 35 -22.71 5.35 -6.22
N LYS A 36 -23.06 6.58 -6.62
CA LYS A 36 -22.34 7.32 -7.64
C LYS A 36 -20.93 7.57 -7.09
N TYR A 37 -19.90 7.16 -7.84
CA TYR A 37 -18.54 7.51 -7.47
C TYR A 37 -18.39 9.01 -7.70
N ASN A 38 -17.97 9.78 -6.69
CA ASN A 38 -17.41 11.11 -6.93
C ASN A 38 -16.14 10.89 -7.74
N ARG A 39 -16.27 10.99 -9.06
CA ARG A 39 -15.13 11.03 -9.95
C ARG A 39 -14.54 12.41 -9.75
N TRP A 40 -13.28 12.47 -9.32
CA TRP A 40 -12.53 13.71 -9.25
C TRP A 40 -12.72 14.48 -10.56
N SER A 41 -13.15 15.74 -10.44
CA SER A 41 -13.45 16.62 -11.58
C SER A 41 -12.41 17.73 -11.75
N GLY A 42 -11.37 17.75 -10.91
CA GLY A 42 -10.29 18.72 -11.04
C GLY A 42 -9.26 18.26 -12.05
N GLU A 43 -8.52 19.22 -12.61
CA GLU A 43 -7.44 18.94 -13.57
C GLU A 43 -6.20 18.46 -12.83
N LYS A 44 -5.69 19.25 -11.86
CA LYS A 44 -4.51 18.93 -11.07
C LYS A 44 -4.72 19.12 -9.58
N LYS A 45 -3.92 18.41 -8.80
CA LYS A 45 -3.86 18.48 -7.34
C LYS A 45 -2.40 18.50 -6.89
N GLU A 46 -2.06 19.48 -6.06
CA GLU A 46 -0.76 19.52 -5.37
C GLU A 46 -0.69 18.45 -4.26
N CYS A 47 0.42 17.72 -4.21
CA CYS A 47 0.69 16.73 -3.18
C CYS A 47 1.42 17.40 -1.99
N PRO A 48 0.84 17.45 -0.78
CA PRO A 48 1.51 18.06 0.38
C PRO A 48 2.76 17.31 0.86
N GLY A 49 3.08 16.14 0.27
CA GLY A 49 4.26 15.36 0.61
C GLY A 49 5.49 15.70 -0.23
N CYS A 50 5.30 15.97 -1.53
CA CYS A 50 6.39 16.29 -2.45
C CYS A 50 6.30 17.70 -3.05
N GLY A 51 5.19 18.43 -2.85
CA GLY A 51 4.96 19.76 -3.41
C GLY A 51 4.60 19.76 -4.91
N GLU A 52 4.55 18.60 -5.57
CA GLU A 52 4.28 18.52 -7.01
C GLU A 52 2.78 18.56 -7.32
N GLU A 53 2.42 19.26 -8.38
CA GLU A 53 1.11 19.17 -9.01
C GLU A 53 0.99 17.92 -9.88
N LYS A 54 -0.01 17.09 -9.58
CA LYS A 54 -0.25 15.83 -10.28
C LYS A 54 -1.72 15.68 -10.65
N ASP A 55 -1.97 14.92 -11.70
CA ASP A 55 -3.30 14.51 -12.12
C ASP A 55 -3.98 13.62 -11.06
N GLY A 56 -5.31 13.56 -11.09
CA GLY A 56 -6.08 12.82 -10.09
C GLY A 56 -5.84 11.31 -10.07
N ASP A 57 -5.37 10.74 -11.17
CA ASP A 57 -5.01 9.32 -11.30
C ASP A 57 -3.71 8.96 -10.58
N GLU A 58 -2.84 9.93 -10.29
CA GLU A 58 -1.66 9.81 -9.43
C GLU A 58 -2.01 9.71 -7.93
N TYR A 59 -3.30 9.69 -7.58
CA TYR A 59 -3.81 9.54 -6.22
C TYR A 59 -4.65 8.27 -6.08
N LEU A 60 -4.71 7.73 -4.87
CA LEU A 60 -5.62 6.62 -4.57
C LEU A 60 -7.03 7.16 -4.33
N THR A 61 -8.06 6.39 -4.69
CA THR A 61 -9.44 6.77 -4.39
C THR A 61 -9.73 6.63 -2.90
N ASP A 62 -10.35 7.65 -2.30
CA ASP A 62 -10.81 7.67 -0.92
C ASP A 62 -12.24 8.21 -0.85
N LYS A 63 -13.19 7.30 -0.63
CA LYS A 63 -14.63 7.60 -0.60
C LYS A 63 -15.08 8.35 0.65
N SER A 64 -14.20 8.52 1.63
CA SER A 64 -14.46 9.31 2.84
C SER A 64 -14.19 10.79 2.64
N ARG A 65 -13.42 11.16 1.60
CA ARG A 65 -13.04 12.54 1.33
C ARG A 65 -13.94 13.17 0.27
N ALA A 66 -14.15 14.48 0.38
CA ALA A 66 -14.98 15.24 -0.57
C ALA A 66 -14.46 15.11 -2.02
N SER A 67 -13.14 15.17 -2.22
CA SER A 67 -12.48 15.01 -3.51
C SER A 67 -12.58 13.59 -4.10
N GLY A 68 -12.93 12.59 -3.29
CA GLY A 68 -12.86 11.18 -3.71
C GLY A 68 -11.43 10.62 -3.84
N LEU A 69 -10.41 11.40 -3.48
CA LEU A 69 -8.98 11.06 -3.60
C LEU A 69 -8.23 11.22 -2.27
N THR A 70 -7.16 10.45 -2.08
CA THR A 70 -6.23 10.60 -0.94
C THR A 70 -5.55 11.96 -0.92
N GLN A 71 -5.06 12.37 0.25
CA GLN A 71 -4.36 13.64 0.41
C GLN A 71 -3.00 13.66 -0.31
N TYR A 72 -2.28 12.54 -0.28
CA TYR A 72 -0.94 12.37 -0.86
C TYR A 72 -1.02 11.56 -2.15
N CYS A 73 -0.11 11.85 -3.09
CA CYS A 73 0.08 11.05 -4.29
C CYS A 73 0.46 9.61 -3.94
N ARG A 74 0.33 8.68 -4.88
CA ARG A 74 0.62 7.25 -4.71
C ARG A 74 2.00 7.00 -4.11
N GLU A 75 3.02 7.72 -4.58
CA GLU A 75 4.39 7.58 -4.09
C GLU A 75 4.54 8.05 -2.64
N CYS A 76 4.14 9.29 -2.32
CA CYS A 76 4.20 9.80 -0.95
C CYS A 76 3.35 8.95 0.01
N GLN A 77 2.18 8.48 -0.45
CA GLN A 77 1.31 7.61 0.33
C GLN A 77 1.97 6.25 0.59
N ARG A 78 2.67 5.67 -0.39
CA ARG A 78 3.44 4.42 -0.23
C ARG A 78 4.48 4.58 0.86
N TRP A 79 5.35 5.58 0.76
CA TRP A 79 6.45 5.77 1.71
C TRP A 79 5.95 6.12 3.11
N ARG A 80 4.89 6.92 3.23
CA ARG A 80 4.22 7.16 4.50
C ARG A 80 3.66 5.87 5.13
N ASN A 81 3.06 5.00 4.32
CA ASN A 81 2.53 3.72 4.80
C ASN A 81 3.66 2.77 5.22
N ILE A 82 4.77 2.75 4.48
CA ILE A 82 5.96 1.97 4.83
C ILE A 82 6.53 2.46 6.17
N GLN A 83 6.72 3.76 6.33
CA GLN A 83 7.22 4.34 7.57
C GLN A 83 6.30 4.04 8.76
N TRP A 84 4.98 4.21 8.59
CA TRP A 84 4.01 3.96 9.66
C TRP A 84 3.87 2.49 10.05
N SER A 85 4.04 1.58 9.09
CA SER A 85 3.88 0.14 9.31
C SER A 85 5.17 -0.51 9.76
N TYR A 86 6.30 -0.11 9.20
CA TYR A 86 7.58 -0.82 9.33
C TYR A 86 8.68 -0.02 10.01
N SER A 87 8.40 1.22 10.42
CA SER A 87 9.40 2.10 11.04
C SER A 87 10.67 2.32 10.18
N LEU A 88 10.53 2.24 8.86
CA LEU A 88 11.60 2.46 7.88
C LEU A 88 11.39 3.76 7.10
N SER A 89 12.46 4.52 6.90
CA SER A 89 12.52 5.58 5.89
C SER A 89 12.54 4.98 4.48
N ARG A 90 12.37 5.84 3.46
CA ARG A 90 12.56 5.44 2.05
C ARG A 90 13.97 4.89 1.82
N ASP A 91 14.98 5.59 2.32
CA ASP A 91 16.38 5.24 2.07
C ASP A 91 16.76 3.94 2.79
N GLU A 92 16.25 3.70 3.99
CA GLU A 92 16.46 2.43 4.70
C GLU A 92 15.81 1.26 3.96
N TRP A 93 14.58 1.45 3.46
CA TRP A 93 13.90 0.43 2.68
C TRP A 93 14.65 0.13 1.37
N GLU A 94 15.06 1.17 0.66
CA GLU A 94 15.79 1.06 -0.60
C GLU A 94 17.15 0.41 -0.41
N TYR A 95 17.85 0.74 0.69
CA TYR A 95 19.10 0.10 1.06
C TYR A 95 18.93 -1.41 1.26
N ILE A 96 17.90 -1.84 2.01
CA ILE A 96 17.60 -3.27 2.19
C ILE A 96 17.32 -3.93 0.84
N PHE A 97 16.57 -3.24 -0.04
CA PHE A 97 16.21 -3.78 -1.35
C PHE A 97 17.43 -3.96 -2.25
N GLN A 98 18.30 -2.95 -2.31
CA GLN A 98 19.53 -2.98 -3.10
C GLN A 98 20.51 -4.03 -2.58
N ALA A 99 20.63 -4.17 -1.26
CA ALA A 99 21.45 -5.21 -0.64
C ALA A 99 20.97 -6.63 -1.00
N GLN A 100 19.68 -6.82 -1.31
CA GLN A 100 19.12 -8.08 -1.83
C GLN A 100 19.35 -8.28 -3.35
N GLY A 101 20.06 -7.37 -4.02
CA GLY A 101 20.18 -7.34 -5.47
C GLY A 101 18.91 -6.83 -6.17
N SER A 102 18.12 -5.99 -5.50
CA SER A 102 16.87 -5.42 -6.02
C SER A 102 15.87 -6.48 -6.48
N CYS A 103 15.84 -7.61 -5.79
CA CYS A 103 15.00 -8.77 -6.06
C CYS A 103 14.31 -9.27 -4.80
N CYS A 104 13.33 -10.16 -4.96
CA CYS A 104 12.67 -10.83 -3.86
C CYS A 104 13.68 -11.57 -2.97
N ALA A 105 13.69 -11.29 -1.67
CA ALA A 105 14.59 -11.91 -0.69
C ALA A 105 14.49 -13.44 -0.61
N ILE A 106 13.40 -14.02 -1.13
CA ILE A 106 13.11 -15.46 -1.01
C ILE A 106 13.39 -16.19 -2.33
N CYS A 107 12.77 -15.75 -3.43
CA CYS A 107 12.88 -16.47 -4.71
C CYS A 107 13.78 -15.76 -5.74
N GLY A 108 14.35 -14.59 -5.42
CA GLY A 108 15.23 -13.86 -6.32
C GLY A 108 14.55 -13.25 -7.55
N THR A 109 13.21 -13.25 -7.64
CA THR A 109 12.51 -12.60 -8.77
C THR A 109 12.62 -11.08 -8.70
N ASP A 110 12.80 -10.46 -9.87
CA ASP A 110 12.69 -9.02 -10.12
C ASP A 110 11.23 -8.55 -10.30
N LYS A 111 10.26 -9.48 -10.25
CA LYS A 111 8.83 -9.18 -10.44
C LYS A 111 8.11 -9.08 -9.08
N PRO A 112 7.50 -7.93 -8.75
CA PRO A 112 6.83 -7.76 -7.47
C PRO A 112 5.51 -8.55 -7.32
N GLY A 113 4.83 -8.85 -8.43
CA GLY A 113 3.51 -9.49 -8.42
C GLY A 113 2.36 -8.57 -7.99
N THR A 114 2.59 -7.27 -7.81
CA THR A 114 1.53 -6.27 -7.56
C THR A 114 1.80 -4.99 -8.35
N SER A 115 0.74 -4.22 -8.63
CA SER A 115 0.88 -2.87 -9.19
C SER A 115 1.45 -1.86 -8.19
N LEU A 116 1.53 -2.22 -6.92
CA LEU A 116 2.13 -1.43 -5.84
C LEU A 116 3.56 -1.88 -5.57
N GLY A 117 4.25 -2.57 -6.48
CA GLY A 117 5.64 -3.00 -6.29
C GLY A 117 5.84 -4.07 -5.21
N PHE A 118 7.10 -4.22 -4.77
CA PHE A 118 7.48 -5.23 -3.77
C PHE A 118 6.94 -4.90 -2.38
N VAL A 119 6.81 -5.93 -1.54
CA VAL A 119 6.22 -5.85 -0.20
C VAL A 119 7.24 -6.17 0.89
N THR A 120 7.13 -5.51 2.04
CA THR A 120 8.00 -5.74 3.19
C THR A 120 7.46 -6.88 4.04
N ASP A 121 8.32 -7.85 4.37
CA ASP A 121 8.01 -8.94 5.30
C ASP A 121 8.78 -8.74 6.62
N HIS A 122 8.12 -9.05 7.74
CA HIS A 122 8.71 -8.92 9.08
C HIS A 122 8.40 -10.13 9.96
N ASP A 123 9.19 -10.29 11.02
CA ASP A 123 9.06 -11.37 11.98
C ASP A 123 7.95 -11.06 13.01
N HIS A 124 6.88 -11.85 12.96
CA HIS A 124 5.73 -11.71 13.85
C HIS A 124 5.97 -12.27 15.26
N ALA A 125 7.04 -13.04 15.48
CA ALA A 125 7.46 -13.42 16.83
C ALA A 125 8.03 -12.21 17.58
N CYS A 126 8.67 -11.27 16.86
CA CYS A 126 9.14 -10.00 17.41
C CYS A 126 8.02 -8.96 17.50
N CYS A 127 7.27 -8.75 16.41
CA CYS A 127 6.20 -7.76 16.37
C CYS A 127 4.87 -8.40 15.94
N PRO A 128 3.99 -8.76 16.89
CA PRO A 128 2.68 -9.31 16.57
C PRO A 128 1.82 -8.31 15.80
N GLY A 129 1.13 -8.79 14.75
CA GLY A 129 0.16 -8.00 13.99
C GLY A 129 0.72 -7.37 12.73
N LYS A 130 0.22 -6.18 12.37
CA LYS A 130 0.49 -5.52 11.08
C LYS A 130 1.70 -4.60 11.07
N LYS A 131 2.17 -4.18 12.24
CA LYS A 131 3.27 -3.24 12.38
C LYS A 131 4.55 -3.94 12.80
N SER A 132 5.69 -3.33 12.51
CA SER A 132 7.01 -3.78 12.87
C SER A 132 7.80 -2.67 13.59
N CYS A 133 8.76 -3.08 14.42
CA CYS A 133 9.69 -2.17 15.09
C CYS A 133 10.79 -1.60 14.16
N GLY A 134 10.89 -2.09 12.93
CA GLY A 134 12.00 -1.81 12.00
C GLY A 134 13.18 -2.76 12.13
N ASP A 135 13.41 -3.35 13.31
CA ASP A 135 14.53 -4.28 13.52
C ASP A 135 14.20 -5.74 13.16
N CYS A 136 12.91 -6.04 13.00
CA CYS A 136 12.41 -7.38 12.69
C CYS A 136 12.09 -7.59 11.21
N ILE A 137 12.62 -6.74 10.33
CA ILE A 137 12.43 -6.88 8.88
C ILE A 137 13.18 -8.10 8.40
N ARG A 138 12.48 -8.99 7.70
CA ARG A 138 13.03 -10.19 7.07
C ARG A 138 13.31 -10.00 5.58
N GLY A 139 12.99 -8.83 5.05
CA GLY A 139 13.36 -8.45 3.70
C GLY A 139 12.17 -7.98 2.87
N ILE A 140 12.48 -7.66 1.63
CA ILE A 140 11.56 -7.17 0.62
C ILE A 140 11.27 -8.31 -0.35
N THR A 141 9.99 -8.63 -0.52
CA THR A 141 9.55 -9.87 -1.18
C THR A 141 8.49 -9.58 -2.25
N CYS A 142 8.35 -10.50 -3.20
CA CYS A 142 7.22 -10.47 -4.12
C CYS A 142 5.94 -10.92 -3.40
N GLN A 143 4.78 -10.59 -3.97
CA GLN A 143 3.47 -10.93 -3.38
C GLN A 143 3.33 -12.43 -3.09
N GLN A 144 3.77 -13.27 -4.02
CA GLN A 144 3.62 -14.72 -3.91
C GLN A 144 4.41 -15.27 -2.72
N CYS A 145 5.70 -14.92 -2.60
CA CYS A 145 6.50 -15.36 -1.46
C CYS A 145 6.03 -14.75 -0.14
N ASN A 146 5.49 -13.53 -0.16
CA ASN A 146 4.96 -12.92 1.05
C ASN A 146 3.76 -13.70 1.62
N PHE A 147 2.88 -14.21 0.75
CA PHE A 147 1.64 -14.87 1.16
C PHE A 147 1.75 -16.40 1.27
N ASN A 148 2.46 -17.05 0.35
CA ASN A 148 2.46 -18.50 0.20
C ASN A 148 3.58 -19.23 0.96
N VAL A 149 4.63 -18.52 1.39
CA VAL A 149 5.69 -19.14 2.18
C VAL A 149 5.31 -19.05 3.64
N ASP A 150 5.35 -20.19 4.33
CA ASP A 150 5.12 -20.24 5.77
C ASP A 150 6.06 -19.25 6.46
N ARG A 151 5.48 -18.39 7.31
CA ARG A 151 6.23 -17.40 8.07
C ARG A 151 7.32 -18.04 8.91
N SER A 152 7.14 -19.25 9.42
CA SER A 152 8.17 -19.95 10.20
C SER A 152 9.40 -20.33 9.36
N GLN A 153 9.24 -20.45 8.05
CA GLN A 153 10.26 -20.91 7.11
C GLN A 153 10.96 -19.76 6.39
N LYS A 154 10.50 -18.51 6.56
CA LYS A 154 11.15 -17.34 5.95
C LYS A 154 12.44 -17.03 6.72
N PRO A 155 13.61 -16.99 6.06
CA PRO A 155 14.87 -16.70 6.73
C PRO A 155 14.83 -15.30 7.36
N ARG A 156 15.51 -15.12 8.50
CA ARG A 156 15.82 -13.77 8.99
C ARG A 156 16.84 -13.19 8.03
N TYR A 157 16.45 -12.22 7.22
CA TYR A 157 17.41 -11.48 6.42
C TYR A 157 18.22 -10.56 7.32
N VAL A 158 19.54 -10.77 7.36
CA VAL A 158 20.44 -10.17 8.36
C VAL A 158 21.08 -8.86 7.86
N ALA A 159 20.94 -8.50 6.57
CA ALA A 159 21.69 -7.40 5.98
C ALA A 159 21.51 -6.06 6.69
N TYR A 160 20.33 -5.77 7.24
CA TYR A 160 20.09 -4.51 7.95
C TYR A 160 20.86 -4.43 9.29
N ARG A 161 20.96 -5.53 10.04
CA ARG A 161 21.60 -5.52 11.38
C ARG A 161 23.12 -5.44 11.31
N GLU A 162 23.73 -6.00 10.27
CA GLU A 162 25.18 -5.93 10.06
C GLU A 162 25.65 -4.50 9.78
N VAL A 163 24.79 -3.68 9.17
CA VAL A 163 25.10 -2.31 8.77
C VAL A 163 24.70 -1.29 9.83
N HIS A 164 23.68 -1.60 10.64
CA HIS A 164 23.17 -0.74 11.71
C HIS A 164 23.47 -1.26 13.14
N ALA A 165 24.58 -1.95 13.32
CA ALA A 165 25.04 -2.50 14.61
C ALA A 165 25.20 -1.46 15.75
N THR A 166 25.10 -0.16 15.45
CA THR A 166 25.19 0.96 16.40
C THR A 166 23.85 1.63 16.73
N ARG A 167 22.72 1.06 16.31
CA ARG A 167 21.38 1.64 16.57
C ARG A 167 20.99 1.47 18.05
N THR A 168 21.47 2.39 18.91
CA THR A 168 21.16 2.44 20.35
C THR A 168 19.90 3.26 20.67
N GLN A 169 19.30 3.94 19.70
CA GLN A 169 18.03 4.68 19.87
C GLN A 169 17.09 4.53 18.66
N PRO A 170 15.76 4.52 18.88
CA PRO A 170 14.78 4.63 17.80
C PRO A 170 14.86 6.03 17.14
N LEU A 171 14.73 6.11 15.81
CA LEU A 171 14.76 7.34 14.98
C LEU A 171 13.80 8.49 15.39
N LYS A 172 12.99 8.31 16.43
CA LYS A 172 12.03 9.31 16.93
C LYS A 172 12.70 10.50 17.65
N GLU A 173 13.99 10.43 17.98
CA GLU A 173 14.71 11.54 18.63
C GLU A 173 15.40 12.50 17.64
N ALA A 174 15.81 12.05 16.45
CA ALA A 174 16.39 12.93 15.43
C ALA A 174 15.38 13.96 14.86
N ALA A 175 14.09 13.61 14.82
CA ALA A 175 13.03 14.51 14.36
C ALA A 175 12.64 15.60 15.38
N ARG A 176 13.19 15.58 16.61
CA ARG A 176 12.96 16.63 17.63
C ARG A 176 14.08 17.67 17.73
N MET A 177 15.23 17.44 17.09
CA MET A 177 16.40 18.35 17.17
C MET A 177 16.62 19.20 15.91
N GLY A 178 15.68 19.20 14.96
CA GLY A 178 15.81 19.89 13.66
C GLY A 178 14.77 20.97 13.38
N LEU A 179 14.21 21.63 14.40
CA LEU A 179 13.34 22.81 14.25
C LEU A 179 13.86 23.95 15.13
N THR A 180 15.07 24.43 14.83
CA THR A 180 15.50 25.81 15.09
C THR A 180 16.54 26.21 14.06
N ALA A 181 16.09 26.88 13.01
CA ALA A 181 16.77 28.01 12.38
C ALA A 181 15.67 28.93 11.86
#